data_AF-A0A0G4M759-F1
#
_entry.id   AF-A0A0G4M759-F1
#
_cell.length_a   1.000
_cell.length_b   1.000
_cell.length_c   1.000
_cell.angle_alpha   90.00
_cell.angle_beta   90.00
_cell.angle_gamma   90.00
#
_symmetry.space_group_name_H-M   'P 1'
#
loop_
_entity.id
_entity.type
_entity.pdbx_description
1 polymer ?
#
loop_
_entity_poly.entity_id
_entity_poly.type
_entity_poly.pdbx_seq_one_letter_code
_entity_poly.pdbx_strand_id
1 'polypeptide(L)'
;MPRELDRRAEEARPLLGLAPKTPPTRRPVWCRPSHFPILREERLIRFFSHPACTSSRPNYNKDLRLPTTLFYITNDTNPPSTVNMKIYKDILTGDELISDSYDLKEVGGVVFEADCAMIELGAVSVNTGANASAEEAEEALDDDVVKVNNIVNSFRLQSTSFDKKGYLSYLKGYMKAVKAHLQETGASAEEITKFEKGAQTYVKETLLPNFKDWEFFTGESMNPDGAIVLMNYREDGVTPYIVVFKHGLKEEKV
;
A
#
# COMPACT_ATOMS: atom_id res chain seq x y z
N MET A 1 58.28 36.86 5.89
CA MET A 1 56.88 36.63 6.35
C MET A 1 55.99 37.64 5.63
N PRO A 2 54.88 37.25 4.98
CA PRO A 2 54.59 36.17 4.01
C PRO A 2 54.19 36.79 2.62
N ARG A 3 53.88 36.13 1.49
CA ARG A 3 53.85 34.75 0.99
C ARG A 3 53.72 34.84 -0.55
N GLU A 4 54.58 34.10 -1.25
CA GLU A 4 54.33 33.30 -2.46
C GLU A 4 52.85 33.26 -2.94
N LEU A 5 52.62 33.76 -4.17
CA LEU A 5 51.43 33.45 -4.96
C LEU A 5 51.83 32.55 -6.12
N ASP A 6 51.38 31.30 -6.00
CA ASP A 6 51.17 30.33 -7.06
C ASP A 6 50.65 30.96 -8.36
N ARG A 7 51.29 30.62 -9.48
CA ARG A 7 50.60 29.95 -10.59
C ARG A 7 51.62 29.40 -11.58
N ARG A 8 51.92 28.12 -11.38
CA ARG A 8 52.48 27.23 -12.38
C ARG A 8 51.54 27.11 -13.58
N ALA A 9 52.12 27.27 -14.76
CA ALA A 9 51.93 26.46 -15.96
C ALA A 9 50.50 26.01 -16.29
N GLU A 10 49.83 26.77 -17.16
CA GLU A 10 48.78 26.22 -18.02
C GLU A 10 49.35 26.13 -19.44
N GLU A 11 49.72 24.91 -19.80
CA GLU A 11 50.25 24.56 -21.12
C GLU A 11 49.16 24.69 -22.20
N ALA A 12 49.62 25.24 -23.32
CA ALA A 12 48.87 25.40 -24.55
C ALA A 12 48.27 24.09 -25.08
N ARG A 13 46.99 24.14 -25.47
CA ARG A 13 46.44 23.31 -26.54
C ARG A 13 45.69 24.20 -27.55
N PRO A 14 45.89 24.01 -28.86
CA PRO A 14 45.44 24.96 -29.87
C PRO A 14 43.96 24.79 -30.23
N LEU A 15 43.34 25.93 -30.52
CA LEU A 15 42.02 26.13 -31.12
C LEU A 15 42.01 25.66 -32.58
N LEU A 16 40.92 25.03 -33.02
CA LEU A 16 40.15 25.36 -34.25
C LEU A 16 39.23 24.20 -34.65
N GLY A 17 37.93 24.47 -34.74
CA GLY A 17 36.93 23.51 -35.21
C GLY A 17 35.49 23.98 -35.12
N LEU A 18 35.20 25.18 -35.63
CA LEU A 18 33.84 25.66 -35.91
C LEU A 18 33.24 24.85 -37.09
N ALA A 19 32.09 24.21 -36.89
CA ALA A 19 30.84 24.50 -37.61
C ALA A 19 29.82 23.34 -37.53
N PRO A 20 28.51 23.64 -37.42
CA PRO A 20 27.42 22.68 -37.30
C PRO A 20 26.84 22.30 -38.66
N LYS A 21 26.51 21.03 -38.91
CA LYS A 21 25.66 20.59 -40.03
C LYS A 21 24.87 19.32 -39.70
N THR A 22 23.65 19.47 -39.21
CA THR A 22 22.54 18.54 -39.53
C THR A 22 22.08 18.83 -40.96
N PRO A 23 21.96 17.84 -41.85
CA PRO A 23 20.64 17.51 -42.43
C PRO A 23 20.57 16.06 -43.02
N PRO A 24 19.48 15.59 -43.68
CA PRO A 24 18.11 16.09 -43.70
C PRO A 24 17.08 15.07 -43.17
N THR A 25 15.90 15.61 -42.87
CA THR A 25 14.61 14.95 -42.75
C THR A 25 14.31 13.98 -43.90
N ARG A 26 13.88 12.75 -43.55
CA ARG A 26 12.99 11.92 -44.38
C ARG A 26 11.88 11.30 -43.51
N ARG A 27 10.79 12.04 -43.36
CA ARG A 27 9.43 11.50 -43.53
C ARG A 27 8.88 12.27 -44.74
N PRO A 28 8.05 11.71 -45.65
CA PRO A 28 6.92 10.83 -45.32
C PRO A 28 6.62 9.72 -46.37
N VAL A 29 5.86 8.68 -45.99
CA VAL A 29 4.70 8.27 -46.81
C VAL A 29 3.57 7.92 -45.84
N TRP A 30 2.51 8.70 -46.01
CA TRP A 30 1.19 8.46 -45.46
C TRP A 30 0.61 7.18 -46.08
N CYS A 31 0.24 6.19 -45.27
CA CYS A 31 -0.80 5.25 -45.64
C CYS A 31 -2.00 5.46 -44.73
N ARG A 32 -2.88 6.38 -45.16
CA ARG A 32 -4.35 6.38 -45.03
C ARG A 32 -4.84 7.62 -45.80
N PRO A 33 -6.02 7.61 -46.47
CA PRO A 33 -7.22 6.84 -46.09
C PRO A 33 -8.02 6.23 -47.27
N SER A 34 -8.65 5.09 -47.04
CA SER A 34 -9.96 4.79 -47.62
C SER A 34 -10.84 4.30 -46.47
N HIS A 35 -11.61 5.23 -45.92
CA HIS A 35 -13.06 5.32 -46.11
C HIS A 35 -13.81 4.08 -45.62
N PHE A 36 -14.44 4.29 -44.45
CA PHE A 36 -15.62 3.60 -43.94
C PHE A 36 -16.70 3.42 -45.03
N PRO A 37 -17.54 2.38 -44.90
CA PRO A 37 -18.84 2.55 -44.24
C PRO A 37 -19.05 1.45 -43.18
N ILE A 38 -19.35 1.74 -41.91
CA ILE A 38 -20.69 2.01 -41.36
C ILE A 38 -21.80 1.34 -42.15
N LEU A 39 -22.15 0.12 -41.74
CA LEU A 39 -23.52 -0.38 -41.82
C LEU A 39 -23.89 -0.96 -40.45
N ARG A 40 -24.67 -0.16 -39.70
CA ARG A 40 -25.77 -0.71 -38.93
C ARG A 40 -26.73 -1.32 -39.95
N GLU A 41 -27.22 -2.54 -39.71
CA GLU A 41 -28.66 -2.79 -39.76
C GLU A 41 -29.00 -4.17 -39.23
N GLU A 42 -30.04 -4.15 -38.41
CA GLU A 42 -30.86 -5.25 -37.97
C GLU A 42 -31.41 -6.05 -39.16
N ARG A 43 -31.45 -7.38 -39.07
CA ARG A 43 -32.55 -8.22 -39.57
C ARG A 43 -32.30 -9.68 -39.15
N LEU A 44 -33.13 -10.24 -38.30
CA LEU A 44 -34.44 -10.83 -38.63
C LEU A 44 -34.30 -12.34 -38.84
N ILE A 45 -34.25 -13.08 -37.73
CA ILE A 45 -34.53 -14.52 -37.74
C ILE A 45 -36.07 -14.64 -37.83
N ARG A 46 -36.58 -14.83 -39.05
CA ARG A 46 -37.99 -15.19 -39.28
C ARG A 46 -38.18 -16.69 -39.06
N PHE A 47 -39.01 -16.99 -38.05
CA PHE A 47 -40.07 -17.98 -37.99
C PHE A 47 -40.34 -18.85 -39.24
N PHE A 48 -40.37 -20.17 -39.04
CA PHE A 48 -41.31 -21.19 -39.54
C PHE A 48 -40.89 -22.49 -38.81
N SER A 49 -41.69 -23.36 -38.20
CA SER A 49 -43.13 -23.52 -37.95
C SER A 49 -43.26 -24.57 -36.83
N HIS A 50 -44.18 -24.39 -35.88
CA HIS A 50 -44.75 -25.54 -35.15
C HIS A 50 -45.86 -26.16 -36.00
N PRO A 51 -46.14 -27.45 -35.82
CA PRO A 51 -47.45 -27.77 -35.28
C PRO A 51 -47.41 -28.79 -34.14
N ALA A 52 -48.52 -28.80 -33.42
CA ALA A 52 -48.72 -29.35 -32.09
C ALA A 52 -49.00 -30.86 -32.03
N CYS A 53 -48.91 -31.37 -30.80
CA CYS A 53 -49.82 -32.34 -30.16
C CYS A 53 -49.83 -33.79 -30.67
N THR A 54 -49.48 -34.76 -29.80
CA THR A 54 -50.44 -35.62 -29.11
C THR A 54 -49.76 -36.76 -28.33
N SER A 55 -50.47 -37.21 -27.30
CA SER A 55 -50.20 -38.19 -26.25
C SER A 55 -49.89 -39.63 -26.67
N SER A 56 -49.11 -40.36 -25.87
CA SER A 56 -49.56 -41.55 -25.09
C SER A 56 -48.37 -42.35 -24.49
N ARG A 57 -48.51 -42.80 -23.23
CA ARG A 57 -47.55 -43.65 -22.46
C ARG A 57 -47.70 -45.14 -22.85
N PRO A 58 -46.79 -46.09 -22.46
CA PRO A 58 -46.88 -46.68 -21.11
C PRO A 58 -45.61 -47.31 -20.47
N ASN A 59 -45.69 -47.42 -19.14
CA ASN A 59 -45.19 -48.47 -18.23
C ASN A 59 -43.69 -48.78 -18.11
N TYR A 60 -43.16 -48.51 -16.92
CA TYR A 60 -42.22 -49.41 -16.26
C TYR A 60 -42.68 -49.73 -14.83
N ASN A 61 -42.32 -50.95 -14.43
CA ASN A 61 -42.97 -51.80 -13.45
C ASN A 61 -42.70 -51.37 -12.00
N LYS A 62 -43.75 -51.47 -11.18
CA LYS A 62 -43.85 -51.89 -9.77
C LYS A 62 -42.51 -52.13 -9.06
N ASP A 63 -42.26 -51.36 -8.00
CA ASP A 63 -42.11 -51.90 -6.64
C ASP A 63 -42.13 -50.76 -5.61
N LEU A 64 -43.23 -50.70 -4.86
CA LEU A 64 -43.36 -49.85 -3.67
C LEU A 64 -42.58 -50.47 -2.52
N ARG A 65 -41.52 -49.80 -2.08
CA ARG A 65 -41.13 -49.73 -0.66
C ARG A 65 -40.67 -48.30 -0.35
N LEU A 66 -41.43 -47.61 0.50
CA LEU A 66 -40.95 -46.42 1.20
C LEU A 66 -39.72 -46.82 2.03
N PRO A 67 -38.70 -45.96 2.15
CA PRO A 67 -38.59 -45.28 3.42
C PRO A 67 -38.09 -43.83 3.32
N THR A 68 -38.55 -43.04 4.30
CA THR A 68 -37.85 -41.91 4.93
C THR A 68 -37.25 -40.84 4.02
N THR A 69 -37.95 -39.71 3.99
CA THR A 69 -37.45 -38.36 3.77
C THR A 69 -36.04 -38.17 4.38
N LEU A 70 -35.00 -38.36 3.56
CA LEU A 70 -33.70 -37.75 3.82
C LEU A 70 -33.74 -36.34 3.24
N PHE A 71 -34.00 -35.37 4.10
CA PHE A 71 -33.55 -34.01 3.88
C PHE A 71 -32.03 -34.06 3.69
N TYR A 72 -31.55 -33.85 2.48
CA TYR A 72 -30.17 -33.45 2.27
C TYR A 72 -30.02 -32.03 2.82
N ILE A 73 -29.61 -31.93 4.09
CA ILE A 73 -28.90 -30.75 4.56
C ILE A 73 -27.58 -30.81 3.79
N THR A 74 -27.42 -29.97 2.77
CA THR A 74 -26.09 -29.65 2.26
C THR A 74 -25.37 -28.94 3.40
N ASN A 75 -24.57 -29.71 4.15
CA ASN A 75 -23.57 -29.14 5.03
C ASN A 75 -22.53 -28.46 4.13
N ASP A 76 -22.83 -27.24 3.69
CA ASP A 76 -21.84 -26.28 3.24
C ASP A 76 -21.10 -25.77 4.49
N THR A 77 -20.48 -26.69 5.22
CA THR A 77 -19.46 -26.36 6.21
C THR A 77 -18.17 -26.22 5.42
N ASN A 78 -18.01 -25.07 4.77
CA ASN A 78 -16.65 -24.58 4.54
C ASN A 78 -15.98 -24.61 5.92
N PRO A 79 -14.92 -25.42 6.15
CA PRO A 79 -14.24 -25.41 7.44
C PRO A 79 -13.84 -23.96 7.72
N PRO A 80 -13.84 -23.48 8.99
CA PRO A 80 -13.22 -22.20 9.28
C PRO A 80 -11.80 -22.32 8.75
N SER A 81 -11.52 -21.60 7.65
CA SER A 81 -10.15 -21.41 7.19
C SER A 81 -9.38 -21.04 8.45
N THR A 82 -8.39 -21.82 8.82
CA THR A 82 -7.41 -21.40 9.81
C THR A 82 -6.90 -20.06 9.30
N VAL A 83 -7.46 -18.96 9.81
CA VAL A 83 -7.08 -17.61 9.42
C VAL A 83 -5.72 -17.45 10.08
N ASN A 84 -4.68 -17.89 9.38
CA ASN A 84 -3.31 -17.70 9.78
C ASN A 84 -3.04 -16.21 9.65
N MET A 85 -3.35 -15.49 10.73
CA MET A 85 -3.13 -14.07 10.83
C MET A 85 -1.64 -13.81 10.65
N LYS A 86 -1.30 -12.81 9.85
CA LYS A 86 0.08 -12.40 9.64
C LYS A 86 0.33 -11.07 10.33
N ILE A 87 1.37 -11.05 11.16
CA ILE A 87 1.91 -9.83 11.74
C ILE A 87 3.19 -9.49 10.98
N TYR A 88 3.34 -8.23 10.62
CA TYR A 88 4.51 -7.69 9.96
C TYR A 88 5.36 -6.94 10.97
N LYS A 89 6.57 -7.45 11.20
CA LYS A 89 7.56 -6.89 12.13
C LYS A 89 8.66 -6.17 11.37
N ASP A 90 9.18 -5.08 11.93
CA ASP A 90 10.38 -4.45 11.40
C ASP A 90 11.57 -5.42 11.48
N ILE A 91 12.35 -5.53 10.40
CA ILE A 91 13.56 -6.37 10.39
C ILE A 91 14.67 -5.81 11.27
N LEU A 92 14.69 -4.50 11.54
CA LEU A 92 15.75 -3.85 12.30
C LEU A 92 15.48 -3.87 13.81
N THR A 93 14.27 -3.50 14.22
CA THR A 93 13.91 -3.43 15.65
C THR A 93 13.18 -4.66 16.15
N GLY A 94 12.47 -5.38 15.27
CA GLY A 94 11.54 -6.44 15.66
C GLY A 94 10.17 -5.93 16.12
N ASP A 95 9.92 -4.62 16.05
CA ASP A 95 8.64 -4.04 16.45
C ASP A 95 7.51 -4.42 15.49
N GLU A 96 6.32 -4.61 16.03
CA GLU A 96 5.11 -4.88 15.24
C GLU A 96 4.58 -3.57 14.65
N LEU A 97 4.38 -3.54 13.33
CA LEU A 97 3.97 -2.31 12.64
C LEU A 97 2.59 -2.41 12.00
N ILE A 98 2.24 -3.58 11.49
CA ILE A 98 0.97 -3.81 10.80
C ILE A 98 0.60 -5.29 10.77
N SER A 99 -0.67 -5.61 10.53
CA SER A 99 -1.15 -6.97 10.30
C SER A 99 -1.93 -7.08 8.99
N ASP A 100 -2.13 -8.31 8.52
CA ASP A 100 -2.99 -8.61 7.37
C ASP A 100 -4.49 -8.41 7.63
N SER A 101 -4.89 -8.03 8.86
CA SER A 101 -6.28 -7.65 9.20
C SER A 101 -6.78 -6.39 8.48
N TYR A 102 -5.86 -5.54 7.99
CA TYR A 102 -6.18 -4.19 7.49
C TYR A 102 -6.14 -4.08 5.95
N ASP A 103 -6.38 -5.18 5.22
CA ASP A 103 -6.44 -5.24 3.76
C ASP A 103 -5.22 -4.56 3.07
N LEU A 104 -4.04 -5.17 3.23
CA LEU A 104 -2.78 -4.64 2.70
C LEU A 104 -2.76 -4.62 1.16
N LYS A 105 -2.65 -3.42 0.58
CA LYS A 105 -2.51 -3.18 -0.85
C LYS A 105 -1.04 -2.97 -1.20
N GLU A 106 -0.50 -3.76 -2.11
CA GLU A 106 0.87 -3.58 -2.59
C GLU A 106 0.92 -2.53 -3.71
N VAL A 107 1.66 -1.44 -3.48
CA VAL A 107 1.83 -0.34 -4.45
C VAL A 107 3.28 -0.29 -4.90
N GLY A 108 3.47 -0.26 -6.23
CA GLY A 108 4.80 -0.18 -6.85
C GLY A 108 5.72 -1.38 -6.54
N GLY A 109 5.20 -2.46 -5.96
CA GLY A 109 5.98 -3.64 -5.58
C GLY A 109 6.96 -3.39 -4.41
N VAL A 110 6.89 -2.24 -3.74
CA VAL A 110 7.87 -1.83 -2.72
C VAL A 110 7.26 -1.36 -1.41
N VAL A 111 6.01 -0.91 -1.42
CA VAL A 111 5.29 -0.44 -0.24
C VAL A 111 3.98 -1.20 -0.08
N PHE A 112 3.56 -1.39 1.16
CA PHE A 112 2.19 -1.76 1.50
C PHE A 112 1.44 -0.52 1.96
N GLU A 113 0.23 -0.37 1.46
CA GLU A 113 -0.73 0.63 1.90
C GLU A 113 -1.91 -0.05 2.58
N ALA A 114 -2.37 0.51 3.69
CA ALA A 114 -3.55 0.02 4.39
C ALA A 114 -4.47 1.19 4.72
N ASP A 115 -5.75 1.04 4.42
CA ASP A 115 -6.74 2.06 4.75
C ASP A 115 -7.07 1.95 6.25
N CYS A 116 -7.10 3.08 6.92
CA CYS A 116 -7.30 3.20 8.35
C CYS A 116 -8.67 3.82 8.65
N ALA A 117 -9.14 3.63 9.88
CA ALA A 117 -10.33 4.26 10.40
C ALA A 117 -10.00 5.07 11.66
N MET A 118 -10.61 6.24 11.80
CA MET A 118 -10.57 6.99 13.05
C MET A 118 -11.55 6.36 14.03
N ILE A 119 -11.04 5.90 15.17
CA ILE A 119 -11.82 5.34 16.28
C ILE A 119 -11.90 6.35 17.41
N GLU A 120 -13.04 6.39 18.08
CA GLU A 120 -13.27 7.19 19.28
C GLU A 120 -12.87 6.36 20.50
N LEU A 121 -11.77 6.74 21.16
CA LEU A 121 -11.43 6.15 22.45
C LEU A 121 -12.28 6.84 23.50
N GLY A 122 -13.29 6.14 24.00
CA GLY A 122 -14.05 6.60 25.17
C GLY A 122 -13.12 6.73 26.36
N ALA A 123 -13.24 7.84 27.10
CA ALA A 123 -12.38 8.19 28.22
C ALA A 123 -12.11 6.98 29.13
N VAL A 124 -10.87 6.49 29.12
CA VAL A 124 -10.40 5.64 30.21
C VAL A 124 -10.36 6.58 31.41
N SER A 125 -11.43 6.54 32.20
CA SER A 125 -11.45 7.16 33.52
C SER A 125 -10.30 6.54 34.32
N VAL A 126 -9.15 7.22 34.31
CA VAL A 126 -8.11 6.97 35.28
C VAL A 126 -8.70 7.46 36.60
N ASN A 127 -9.47 6.59 37.24
CA ASN A 127 -9.81 6.69 38.66
C ASN A 127 -8.52 6.46 39.46
N THR A 128 -7.54 7.38 39.32
CA THR A 128 -6.47 7.58 40.29
C THR A 128 -7.15 8.07 41.56
N GLY A 129 -7.58 7.10 42.36
CA GLY A 129 -8.39 7.31 43.54
C GLY A 129 -7.75 8.23 44.57
N ALA A 130 -8.65 8.96 45.22
CA ALA A 130 -8.52 9.54 46.56
C ALA A 130 -7.72 10.85 46.71
N ASN A 131 -8.38 11.97 46.41
CA ASN A 131 -8.57 13.01 47.42
C ASN A 131 -9.91 13.74 47.19
N ALA A 132 -10.99 13.20 47.73
CA ALA A 132 -12.29 13.86 47.73
C ALA A 132 -12.32 14.87 48.89
N SER A 133 -12.10 16.14 48.57
CA SER A 133 -12.49 17.26 49.42
C SER A 133 -13.05 18.37 48.55
N ALA A 134 -14.38 18.31 48.38
CA ALA A 134 -15.36 19.39 48.30
C ALA A 134 -14.91 20.77 47.80
N GLU A 135 -15.50 21.22 46.68
CA GLU A 135 -16.55 22.26 46.60
C GLU A 135 -16.74 22.66 45.12
N GLU A 136 -17.98 23.02 44.79
CA GLU A 136 -18.59 23.42 43.50
C GLU A 136 -17.70 24.01 42.39
N ALA A 137 -17.85 23.48 41.18
CA ALA A 137 -18.26 24.25 40.00
C ALA A 137 -18.57 23.29 38.84
N GLU A 138 -19.85 23.21 38.51
CA GLU A 138 -20.38 22.66 37.28
C GLU A 138 -19.95 23.55 36.10
N GLU A 139 -18.88 23.16 35.40
CA GLU A 139 -18.65 23.56 34.02
C GLU A 139 -18.33 22.32 33.19
N ALA A 140 -19.20 22.09 32.20
CA ALA A 140 -19.10 21.17 31.07
C ALA A 140 -17.82 20.31 31.03
N LEU A 141 -17.94 19.06 31.50
CA LEU A 141 -17.07 17.97 31.09
C LEU A 141 -17.37 17.70 29.61
N ASP A 142 -16.72 18.45 28.71
CA ASP A 142 -16.64 18.08 27.31
C ASP A 142 -16.06 16.66 27.29
N ASP A 143 -16.87 15.69 26.87
CA ASP A 143 -16.46 14.29 26.82
C ASP A 143 -15.13 14.20 26.05
N ASP A 144 -14.05 13.84 26.75
CA ASP A 144 -12.69 13.64 26.21
C ASP A 144 -12.65 12.43 25.25
N VAL A 145 -13.44 12.49 24.18
CA VAL A 145 -13.47 11.50 23.11
C VAL A 145 -12.28 11.78 22.21
N VAL A 146 -11.14 11.17 22.55
CA VAL A 146 -9.93 11.27 21.73
C VAL A 146 -10.11 10.39 20.50
N LYS A 147 -10.22 11.02 19.32
CA LYS A 147 -10.21 10.31 18.04
C LYS A 147 -8.79 9.89 17.71
N VAL A 148 -8.55 8.59 17.61
CA VAL A 148 -7.24 8.01 17.29
C VAL A 148 -7.37 7.10 16.08
N ASN A 149 -6.33 7.03 15.25
CA ASN A 149 -6.28 6.07 14.16
C ASN A 149 -6.20 4.63 14.72
N ASN A 150 -7.05 3.74 14.21
CA ASN A 150 -7.15 2.36 14.67
C ASN A 150 -5.81 1.59 14.58
N ILE A 151 -5.03 1.75 13.52
CA ILE A 151 -3.74 1.06 13.36
C ILE A 151 -2.71 1.66 14.31
N VAL A 152 -2.59 2.98 14.35
CA VAL A 152 -1.67 3.70 15.26
C VAL A 152 -1.91 3.27 16.70
N ASN A 153 -3.17 3.21 17.13
CA ASN A 153 -3.52 2.78 18.48
C ASN A 153 -3.26 1.29 18.73
N SER A 154 -3.57 0.42 17.75
CA SER A 154 -3.45 -1.04 17.92
C SER A 154 -1.99 -1.48 18.06
N PHE A 155 -1.08 -0.89 17.29
CA PHE A 155 0.36 -1.17 17.35
C PHE A 155 1.14 -0.18 18.22
N ARG A 156 0.43 0.70 18.96
CA ARG A 156 1.01 1.71 19.86
C ARG A 156 2.11 2.56 19.19
N LEU A 157 1.91 2.88 17.92
CA LEU A 157 2.86 3.65 17.15
C LEU A 157 2.99 5.06 17.74
N GLN A 158 4.22 5.57 17.79
CA GLN A 158 4.52 6.86 18.39
C GLN A 158 4.68 7.91 17.29
N SER A 159 3.99 9.05 17.42
CA SER A 159 4.14 10.16 16.48
C SER A 159 5.55 10.74 16.55
N THR A 160 6.15 10.99 15.40
CA THR A 160 7.43 11.67 15.27
C THR A 160 7.37 12.72 14.15
N SER A 161 8.36 13.60 14.09
CA SER A 161 8.42 14.66 13.10
C SER A 161 9.79 14.71 12.44
N PHE A 162 9.82 14.90 11.14
CA PHE A 162 11.05 15.08 10.39
C PHE A 162 11.04 16.38 9.60
N ASP A 163 12.20 17.00 9.44
CA ASP A 163 12.42 17.95 8.36
C ASP A 163 12.77 17.20 7.06
N LYS A 164 12.55 17.84 5.91
CA LYS A 164 12.78 17.21 4.60
C LYS A 164 14.22 16.71 4.42
N LYS A 165 15.22 17.38 5.00
CA LYS A 165 16.63 16.96 4.89
C LYS A 165 16.96 15.84 5.89
N GLY A 166 16.45 15.93 7.12
CA GLY A 166 16.56 14.88 8.13
C GLY A 166 15.95 13.56 7.66
N TYR A 167 14.73 13.60 7.13
CA TYR A 167 14.07 12.40 6.61
C TYR A 167 14.86 11.75 5.46
N LEU A 168 15.37 12.54 4.52
CA LEU A 168 16.20 12.03 3.43
C LEU A 168 17.53 11.41 3.91
N SER A 169 18.04 11.87 5.06
CA SER A 169 19.26 11.33 5.66
C SER A 169 18.98 10.02 6.39
N TYR A 170 17.92 10.00 7.21
CA TYR A 170 17.39 8.79 7.84
C TYR A 170 17.12 7.70 6.81
N LEU A 171 16.37 8.02 5.76
CA LEU A 171 15.95 7.06 4.76
C LEU A 171 17.13 6.43 4.01
N LYS A 172 18.22 7.18 3.77
CA LYS A 172 19.45 6.63 3.19
C LYS A 172 20.16 5.66 4.13
N GLY A 173 20.11 5.91 5.45
CA GLY A 173 20.61 4.98 6.46
C GLY A 173 19.76 3.71 6.48
N TYR A 174 18.44 3.88 6.57
CA TYR A 174 17.47 2.80 6.58
C TYR A 174 17.58 1.89 5.34
N MET A 175 17.62 2.45 4.12
CA MET A 175 17.78 1.65 2.90
C MET A 175 19.06 0.80 2.89
N LYS A 176 20.15 1.30 3.48
CA LYS A 176 21.41 0.54 3.59
C LYS A 176 21.29 -0.60 4.59
N ALA A 177 20.66 -0.35 5.74
CA ALA A 177 20.42 -1.37 6.76
C ALA A 177 19.51 -2.50 6.22
N VAL A 178 18.40 -2.12 5.57
CA VAL A 178 17.50 -3.08 4.91
C VAL A 178 18.23 -3.89 3.84
N LYS A 179 19.05 -3.24 3.00
CA LYS A 179 19.84 -3.94 1.98
C LYS A 179 20.82 -4.94 2.60
N ALA A 180 21.52 -4.57 3.66
CA ALA A 180 22.44 -5.47 4.35
C ALA A 180 21.70 -6.71 4.87
N HIS A 181 20.56 -6.51 5.52
CA HIS A 181 19.73 -7.62 6.01
C HIS A 181 19.19 -8.51 4.87
N LEU A 182 18.75 -7.93 3.75
CA LEU A 182 18.33 -8.68 2.55
C LEU A 182 19.47 -9.52 1.96
N GLN A 183 20.70 -9.00 1.97
CA GLN A 183 21.87 -9.76 1.53
C GLN A 183 22.21 -10.92 2.47
N GLU A 184 22.11 -10.71 3.78
CA GLU A 184 22.35 -11.73 4.81
C GLU A 184 21.31 -12.85 4.78
N THR A 185 20.05 -12.51 4.52
CA THR A 185 18.93 -13.46 4.40
C THR A 185 18.90 -14.20 3.06
N GLY A 186 19.81 -13.89 2.13
CA GLY A 186 19.93 -14.57 0.85
C GLY A 186 18.88 -14.16 -0.18
N ALA A 187 18.29 -12.96 -0.05
CA ALA A 187 17.38 -12.43 -1.06
C ALA A 187 18.07 -12.27 -2.42
N SER A 188 17.31 -12.40 -3.50
CA SER A 188 17.87 -12.33 -4.85
C SER A 188 18.39 -10.92 -5.15
N ALA A 189 19.45 -10.82 -5.96
CA ALA A 189 19.97 -9.53 -6.43
C ALA A 189 18.89 -8.72 -7.20
N GLU A 190 17.94 -9.41 -7.83
CA GLU A 190 16.81 -8.79 -8.51
C GLU A 190 15.85 -8.10 -7.53
N GLU A 191 15.55 -8.71 -6.38
CA GLU A 191 14.69 -8.10 -5.36
C GLU A 191 15.35 -6.88 -4.73
N ILE A 192 16.65 -6.96 -4.42
CA ILE A 192 17.40 -5.83 -3.86
C ILE A 192 17.39 -4.65 -4.84
N THR A 193 17.61 -4.90 -6.13
CA THR A 193 17.60 -3.84 -7.15
C THR A 193 16.19 -3.29 -7.42
N LYS A 194 15.15 -4.11 -7.33
CA LYS A 194 13.74 -3.66 -7.38
C LYS A 194 13.42 -2.77 -6.20
N PHE A 195 13.83 -3.13 -4.99
CA PHE A 195 13.67 -2.32 -3.79
C PHE A 195 14.38 -0.97 -3.92
N GLU A 196 15.67 -0.95 -4.26
CA GLU A 196 16.43 0.31 -4.36
C GLU A 196 15.82 1.27 -5.37
N LYS A 197 15.41 0.78 -6.54
CA LYS A 197 14.79 1.61 -7.58
C LYS A 197 13.39 2.04 -7.19
N GLY A 198 12.55 1.10 -6.75
CA GLY A 198 11.16 1.41 -6.40
C GLY A 198 11.05 2.33 -5.19
N ALA A 199 11.87 2.14 -4.15
CA ALA A 199 11.92 3.04 -3.00
C ALA A 199 12.38 4.44 -3.42
N GLN A 200 13.40 4.57 -4.28
CA GLN A 200 13.83 5.86 -4.80
C GLN A 200 12.74 6.56 -5.63
N THR A 201 12.01 5.80 -6.45
CA THR A 201 10.89 6.33 -7.25
C THR A 201 9.77 6.81 -6.35
N TYR A 202 9.31 5.97 -5.41
CA TYR A 202 8.25 6.31 -4.46
C TYR A 202 8.55 7.58 -3.68
N VAL A 203 9.78 7.71 -3.20
CA VAL A 203 10.20 8.89 -2.43
C VAL A 203 10.20 10.15 -3.29
N LYS A 204 10.66 10.06 -4.54
CA LYS A 204 10.73 11.21 -5.45
C LYS A 204 9.37 11.65 -5.96
N GLU A 205 8.52 10.70 -6.32
CA GLU A 205 7.25 10.97 -7.01
C GLU A 205 6.09 11.18 -6.04
N THR A 206 6.07 10.46 -4.92
CA THR A 206 4.92 10.45 -4.00
C THR A 206 5.22 11.21 -2.71
N LEU A 207 6.39 10.97 -2.10
CA LEU A 207 6.69 11.49 -0.76
C LEU A 207 7.19 12.94 -0.78
N LEU A 208 8.20 13.25 -1.58
CA LEU A 208 8.87 14.57 -1.57
C LEU A 208 7.99 15.76 -2.03
N PRO A 209 7.06 15.61 -2.99
CA PRO A 209 6.15 16.69 -3.38
C PRO A 209 5.20 17.08 -2.24
N ASN A 210 4.67 16.08 -1.53
CA ASN A 210 3.65 16.25 -0.49
C ASN A 210 4.23 16.10 0.92
N PHE A 211 5.54 16.33 1.12
CA PHE A 211 6.25 16.03 2.38
C PHE A 211 5.56 16.58 3.64
N LYS A 212 4.88 17.74 3.52
CA LYS A 212 4.22 18.41 4.64
C LYS A 212 2.88 17.78 5.03
N ASP A 213 2.29 17.01 4.14
CA ASP A 213 0.98 16.35 4.34
C ASP A 213 1.17 14.95 4.94
N TRP A 214 2.42 14.48 5.01
CA TRP A 214 2.77 13.21 5.65
C TRP A 214 2.94 13.38 7.15
N GLU A 215 2.27 12.51 7.89
CA GLU A 215 2.54 12.28 9.30
C GLU A 215 3.47 11.07 9.45
N PHE A 216 4.41 11.14 10.39
CA PHE A 216 5.42 10.11 10.59
C PHE A 216 5.20 9.43 11.94
N PHE A 217 5.25 8.11 11.94
CA PHE A 217 5.15 7.30 13.15
C PHE A 217 6.32 6.32 13.25
N THR A 218 6.79 6.08 14.46
CA THR A 218 7.80 5.08 14.80
C THR A 218 7.18 3.95 15.62
N GLY A 219 7.83 2.78 15.64
CA GLY A 219 7.40 1.65 16.46
C GLY A 219 7.48 1.93 17.96
N GLU A 220 6.98 1.00 18.78
CA GLU A 220 6.93 1.14 20.24
C GLU A 220 8.33 1.38 20.86
N SER A 221 9.39 0.82 20.26
CA SER A 221 10.76 1.01 20.74
C SER A 221 11.31 2.44 20.55
N MET A 222 10.64 3.27 19.73
CA MET A 222 11.10 4.61 19.33
C MET A 222 12.53 4.64 18.78
N ASN A 223 12.98 3.53 18.18
CA ASN A 223 14.34 3.44 17.66
C ASN A 223 14.48 4.32 16.39
N PRO A 224 15.45 5.26 16.36
CA PRO A 224 15.65 6.15 15.22
C PRO A 224 16.13 5.45 13.95
N ASP A 225 16.64 4.22 14.05
CA ASP A 225 17.07 3.41 12.91
C ASP A 225 15.97 2.45 12.41
N GLY A 226 14.90 2.28 13.18
CA GLY A 226 13.78 1.41 12.85
C GLY A 226 12.91 1.95 11.72
N ALA A 227 11.99 1.15 11.22
CA ALA A 227 11.09 1.57 10.15
C ALA A 227 10.13 2.69 10.59
N ILE A 228 9.97 3.68 9.72
CA ILE A 228 8.99 4.76 9.89
C ILE A 228 7.73 4.44 9.08
N VAL A 229 6.60 4.44 9.77
CA VAL A 229 5.26 4.33 9.18
C VAL A 229 4.82 5.73 8.75
N LEU A 230 4.39 5.84 7.50
CA LEU A 230 3.91 7.09 6.93
C LEU A 230 2.39 7.08 6.94
N MET A 231 1.75 8.17 7.32
CA MET A 231 0.29 8.33 7.22
C MET A 231 -0.06 9.55 6.39
N ASN A 232 -1.09 9.42 5.57
CA ASN A 232 -1.69 10.52 4.82
C ASN A 232 -3.18 10.23 4.61
N TYR A 233 -3.91 11.18 4.02
CA TYR A 233 -5.31 11.03 3.66
C TYR A 233 -5.44 10.77 2.16
N ARG A 234 -6.39 9.91 1.78
CA ARG A 234 -6.71 9.65 0.37
C ARG A 234 -7.20 10.93 -0.31
N GLU A 235 -7.40 10.88 -1.64
CA GLU A 235 -7.90 12.02 -2.42
C GLU A 235 -9.28 12.52 -1.95
N ASP A 236 -10.01 11.70 -1.20
CA ASP A 236 -11.28 12.08 -0.56
C ASP A 236 -11.10 13.02 0.65
N GLY A 237 -9.88 13.15 1.20
CA GLY A 237 -9.56 13.94 2.37
C GLY A 237 -10.13 13.41 3.69
N VAL A 238 -10.75 12.23 3.69
CA VAL A 238 -11.48 11.67 4.84
C VAL A 238 -10.89 10.34 5.28
N THR A 239 -10.46 9.51 4.33
CA THR A 239 -9.95 8.17 4.63
C THR A 239 -8.44 8.25 4.90
N PRO A 240 -7.98 8.09 6.16
CA PRO A 240 -6.56 7.98 6.42
C PRO A 240 -6.05 6.65 5.87
N TYR A 241 -4.82 6.63 5.39
CA TYR A 241 -4.11 5.42 5.01
C TYR A 241 -2.68 5.50 5.50
N ILE A 242 -2.12 4.35 5.83
CA ILE A 242 -0.71 4.23 6.18
C ILE A 242 0.06 3.56 5.07
N VAL A 243 1.36 3.84 5.02
CA VAL A 243 2.31 3.29 4.08
C VAL A 243 3.54 2.78 4.82
N VAL A 244 3.93 1.55 4.51
CA VAL A 244 5.12 0.90 5.07
C VAL A 244 5.94 0.25 3.96
N PHE A 245 7.27 0.29 4.07
CA PHE A 245 8.14 -0.35 3.09
C PHE A 245 8.15 -1.87 3.27
N LYS A 246 7.57 -2.61 2.31
CA LYS A 246 7.44 -4.07 2.32
C LYS A 246 8.75 -4.80 2.63
N HIS A 247 9.84 -4.35 2.02
CA HIS A 247 11.15 -5.01 2.13
C HIS A 247 11.82 -4.80 3.50
N GLY A 248 11.34 -3.85 4.29
CA GLY A 248 11.76 -3.65 5.68
C GLY A 248 10.96 -4.49 6.67
N LEU A 249 10.01 -5.30 6.21
CA LEU A 249 9.13 -6.07 7.07
C LEU A 249 9.40 -7.56 6.95
N LYS A 250 9.28 -8.25 8.07
CA LYS A 250 9.28 -9.71 8.18
C LYS A 250 7.87 -10.18 8.49
N GLU A 251 7.38 -11.15 7.70
CA GLU A 251 6.10 -11.80 7.95
C GLU A 251 6.25 -12.85 9.07
N GLU A 252 5.41 -12.77 10.09
CA GLU A 252 5.25 -13.77 11.14
C GLU A 252 3.81 -14.28 11.14
N LYS A 253 3.63 -15.60 11.14
CA LYS A 253 2.29 -16.22 11.22
C LYS A 253 1.95 -16.46 12.68
N VAL A 254 0.76 -16.05 13.10
CA VAL A 254 0.21 -16.26 14.45
C VAL A 254 -1.04 -17.12 14.43
#